data_AF-A0A6A4G247-F1
#
_entry.id   AF-A0A6A4G247-F1
#
_cell.length_a   1.000
_cell.length_b   1.000
_cell.length_c   1.000
_cell.angle_alpha   90.00
_cell.angle_beta   90.00
_cell.angle_gamma   90.00
#
_symmetry.space_group_name_H-M   'P 1'
#
loop_
_entity.id
_entity.type
_entity.pdbx_description
1 polymer ?
#
loop_
_entity_poly.entity_id
_entity_poly.type
_entity_poly.pdbx_seq_one_letter_code
_entity_poly.pdbx_strand_id
1 'polypeptide(L)'
;MARRTKWHASKTSAVPEISPEIASIKFIAKDSELQSLVDKNHNKLVPAEARTVGVHFQFATDPDRSDNASEEAVAIALSYSEPDEGTLVLRLASLSKTQVVTGLRLMLSDSSVAKVMYSAHQVAFWLHCYGLEDAELVNCVDLQLLYENHVDRSELNANMLQIAAHCSRALAADVEQSTHSFRARSFPTILEMWMRTPLPKKLLLSLSRTSKLYAQCYAEFRSKSTSTADTAAMTTARWEYAVANCGRPAIRFDPEDDSQPRSLECLVLSESAALQCGASSTVEVPELELQCELESLLRLIPSEYGDSIRAIRNYRECLIDICIDDGRPPFVYIGKKKRVVLTKDEAPVSKDTIDEILRNLGGEMRIGGDNRAGIDRQLHRISVMRSTSDEVYAFTMRVGRALRNAACVLTDLLLSERHADKSVLVLGYPGSGKTTIIRDVARCVSETMENVCIIDTSNEIGGDGLVPHGCVGWARRMMVRSLEAQAAVMIECVQNHTVETLIVDEIGRKAEVLAASTVRQRGPRLIASAHGDFRALLQNPDLKGLVGGSQQVTVGDSAAAQSATKSKLQTQRAGNPIFDVVVELDHVVRGRCRIIWDVTNAVDSVLDGEKKYSFETRQWDASTRGVQVWR
;
A
#
# COMPACT_ATOMS: atom_id res chain seq x y z
N MET A 1 45.15 4.20 -65.64
CA MET A 1 43.99 3.35 -66.00
C MET A 1 42.84 3.71 -65.07
N ALA A 2 42.02 4.71 -65.36
CA ALA A 2 40.92 4.73 -66.32
C ALA A 2 39.78 3.75 -65.98
N ARG A 3 38.74 4.24 -65.28
CA ARG A 3 37.34 4.17 -65.75
C ARG A 3 36.45 5.16 -64.99
N ARG A 4 36.06 6.22 -65.72
CA ARG A 4 34.88 7.05 -65.47
C ARG A 4 33.62 6.24 -65.76
N THR A 5 32.61 6.36 -64.93
CA THR A 5 31.21 6.26 -65.37
C THR A 5 30.39 7.37 -64.72
N LYS A 6 29.69 8.09 -65.59
CA LYS A 6 28.90 9.30 -65.34
C LYS A 6 27.69 9.01 -64.45
N TRP A 7 27.46 9.85 -63.45
CA TRP A 7 26.13 10.00 -62.86
C TRP A 7 25.36 11.03 -63.67
N HIS A 8 24.29 10.57 -64.33
CA HIS A 8 23.31 11.44 -64.96
C HIS A 8 22.48 12.14 -63.89
N ALA A 9 22.34 13.46 -64.05
CA ALA A 9 21.33 14.24 -63.34
C ALA A 9 19.94 13.79 -63.79
N SER A 10 19.12 13.31 -62.85
CA SER A 10 17.66 13.32 -62.96
C SER A 10 17.13 14.24 -61.86
N LYS A 11 16.68 15.42 -62.28
CA LYS A 11 15.78 16.28 -61.50
C LYS A 11 14.39 15.65 -61.60
N THR A 12 13.91 15.10 -60.50
CA THR A 12 12.48 15.09 -60.17
C THR A 12 12.36 15.22 -58.65
N SER A 13 12.04 16.44 -58.21
CA SER A 13 11.58 16.71 -56.85
C SER A 13 10.18 16.10 -56.68
N ALA A 14 10.11 14.86 -56.23
CA ALA A 14 8.89 14.36 -55.62
C ALA A 14 8.85 14.87 -54.18
N VAL A 15 7.91 15.77 -53.89
CA VAL A 15 7.49 16.07 -52.52
C VAL A 15 7.11 14.72 -51.89
N PRO A 16 7.65 14.34 -50.72
CA PRO A 16 7.28 13.07 -50.12
C PRO A 16 5.79 13.12 -49.78
N GLU A 17 4.99 12.29 -50.44
CA GLU A 17 3.57 12.12 -50.15
C GLU A 17 3.40 11.83 -48.65
N ILE A 18 2.77 12.77 -47.95
CA ILE A 18 2.45 12.63 -46.55
C ILE A 18 1.35 11.56 -46.47
N SER A 19 1.67 10.41 -45.88
CA SER A 19 0.68 9.36 -45.58
C SER A 19 -0.59 9.97 -44.97
N PRO A 20 -1.80 9.61 -45.43
CA PRO A 20 -3.06 10.25 -45.01
C PRO A 20 -3.27 10.26 -43.50
N GLU A 21 -2.76 9.24 -42.78
CA GLU A 21 -2.75 9.18 -41.30
C GLU A 21 -2.04 10.35 -40.60
N ILE A 22 -1.14 11.07 -41.30
CA ILE A 22 -0.39 12.20 -40.73
C ILE A 22 -1.01 13.53 -41.10
N ALA A 23 -1.68 13.60 -42.23
CA ALA A 23 -2.39 14.81 -42.64
C ALA A 23 -3.49 15.19 -41.62
N SER A 24 -4.02 14.21 -40.87
CA SER A 24 -4.99 14.42 -39.78
C SER A 24 -4.36 14.76 -38.42
N ILE A 25 -3.03 14.81 -38.30
CA ILE A 25 -2.33 15.14 -37.05
C ILE A 25 -1.90 16.61 -37.07
N LYS A 26 -2.48 17.41 -36.18
CA LYS A 26 -2.07 18.79 -35.92
C LYS A 26 -1.11 18.82 -34.72
N PHE A 27 0.17 19.09 -34.98
CA PHE A 27 1.18 19.25 -33.95
C PHE A 27 1.34 20.73 -33.58
N ILE A 28 1.22 21.05 -32.28
CA ILE A 28 1.34 22.41 -31.75
C ILE A 28 2.52 22.48 -30.77
N ALA A 29 3.44 23.40 -31.06
CA ALA A 29 4.62 23.65 -30.24
C ALA A 29 4.88 25.13 -29.98
N LYS A 30 3.90 26.01 -30.27
CA LYS A 30 3.95 27.45 -30.02
C LYS A 30 2.60 27.96 -29.51
N ASP A 31 2.65 28.89 -28.56
CA ASP A 31 1.46 29.52 -27.96
C ASP A 31 0.56 30.21 -28.99
N SER A 32 1.14 30.85 -30.02
CA SER A 32 0.37 31.49 -31.09
C SER A 32 -0.45 30.50 -31.92
N GLU A 33 0.07 29.29 -32.13
CA GLU A 33 -0.62 28.23 -32.87
C GLU A 33 -1.75 27.62 -32.02
N LEU A 34 -1.52 27.49 -30.70
CA LEU A 34 -2.52 27.05 -29.75
C LEU A 34 -3.68 28.05 -29.67
N GLN A 35 -3.37 29.33 -29.49
CA GLN A 35 -4.39 30.38 -29.43
C GLN A 35 -5.23 30.43 -30.71
N SER A 36 -4.58 30.41 -31.88
CA SER A 36 -5.28 30.39 -33.17
C SER A 36 -6.21 29.17 -33.33
N LEU A 37 -5.82 28.00 -32.81
CA LEU A 37 -6.69 26.82 -32.80
C LEU A 37 -7.89 27.01 -31.86
N VAL A 38 -7.64 27.48 -30.65
CA VAL A 38 -8.67 27.70 -29.63
C VAL A 38 -9.69 28.74 -30.11
N ASP A 39 -9.24 29.84 -30.73
CA ASP A 39 -10.11 30.86 -31.32
C ASP A 39 -10.97 30.28 -32.46
N LYS A 40 -10.37 29.46 -33.33
CA LYS A 40 -11.09 28.77 -34.42
C LYS A 40 -12.17 27.81 -33.90
N ASN A 41 -11.92 27.21 -32.75
CA ASN A 41 -12.80 26.21 -32.13
C ASN A 41 -13.68 26.81 -31.02
N HIS A 42 -13.97 28.11 -31.05
CA HIS A 42 -14.84 28.78 -30.07
C HIS A 42 -14.41 28.57 -28.61
N ASN A 43 -13.13 28.81 -28.33
CA ASN A 43 -12.48 28.63 -27.03
C ASN A 43 -12.32 27.16 -26.56
N LYS A 44 -12.39 26.18 -27.48
CA LYS A 44 -12.19 24.76 -27.18
C LYS A 44 -10.90 24.19 -27.80
N LEU A 45 -10.32 23.18 -27.15
CA LEU A 45 -9.16 22.46 -27.69
C LEU A 45 -9.52 21.51 -28.84
N VAL A 46 -10.78 21.08 -28.92
CA VAL A 46 -11.31 20.20 -29.97
C VAL A 46 -12.51 20.87 -30.65
N PRO A 47 -12.90 20.44 -31.86
CA PRO A 47 -14.11 20.94 -32.53
C PRO A 47 -15.35 20.79 -31.65
N ALA A 48 -16.31 21.72 -31.77
CA ALA A 48 -17.51 21.75 -30.92
C ALA A 48 -18.47 20.57 -31.19
N GLU A 49 -18.38 19.97 -32.37
CA GLU A 49 -19.17 18.82 -32.80
C GLU A 49 -18.61 17.49 -32.29
N ALA A 50 -17.37 17.48 -31.77
CA ALA A 50 -16.75 16.26 -31.27
C ALA A 50 -17.53 15.69 -30.07
N ARG A 51 -18.04 14.47 -30.22
CA ARG A 51 -18.82 13.79 -29.17
C ARG A 51 -17.97 13.00 -28.19
N THR A 52 -16.86 12.44 -28.68
CA THR A 52 -15.93 11.64 -27.89
C THR A 52 -14.51 12.04 -28.25
N VAL A 53 -13.68 12.27 -27.23
CA VAL A 53 -12.26 12.57 -27.38
C VAL A 53 -11.46 11.59 -26.53
N GLY A 54 -10.54 10.87 -27.17
CA GLY A 54 -9.51 10.13 -26.46
C GLY A 54 -8.39 11.07 -26.05
N VAL A 55 -8.05 11.07 -24.77
CA VAL A 55 -7.10 11.97 -24.14
C VAL A 55 -5.93 11.16 -23.62
N HIS A 56 -4.77 11.27 -24.28
CA HIS A 56 -3.56 10.58 -23.90
C HIS A 56 -2.49 11.57 -23.43
N PHE A 57 -2.00 11.36 -22.21
CA PHE A 57 -0.84 12.04 -21.66
C PHE A 57 0.37 11.13 -21.79
N GLN A 58 1.41 11.64 -22.44
CA GLN A 58 2.67 10.92 -22.57
C GLN A 58 3.63 11.40 -21.49
N PHE A 59 4.03 10.49 -20.62
CA PHE A 59 5.03 10.72 -19.58
C PHE A 59 6.42 10.30 -20.04
N ALA A 60 7.44 10.98 -19.55
CA ALA A 60 8.84 10.63 -19.72
C ALA A 60 9.58 10.72 -18.38
N THR A 61 10.64 9.91 -18.23
CA THR A 61 11.50 9.91 -17.06
C THR A 61 12.82 10.62 -17.37
N ASP A 62 13.32 11.35 -16.37
CA ASP A 62 14.68 11.89 -16.40
C ASP A 62 15.63 10.85 -15.80
N PRO A 63 16.53 10.23 -16.59
CA PRO A 63 17.46 9.21 -16.10
C PRO A 63 18.48 9.74 -15.07
N ASP A 64 18.67 11.06 -14.97
CA ASP A 64 19.65 11.68 -14.06
C ASP A 64 19.06 11.99 -12.67
N ARG A 65 17.75 11.83 -12.45
CA ARG A 65 17.12 11.96 -11.13
C ARG A 65 17.02 10.59 -10.44
N SER A 66 17.75 10.43 -9.33
CA SER A 66 17.81 9.18 -8.56
C SER A 66 16.59 8.87 -7.70
N ASP A 67 15.64 9.81 -7.57
CA ASP A 67 14.40 9.57 -6.86
C ASP A 67 13.39 8.92 -7.81
N ASN A 68 12.94 7.71 -7.45
CA ASN A 68 11.77 7.10 -8.06
C ASN A 68 10.60 8.10 -7.96
N ALA A 69 10.19 8.68 -9.09
CA ALA A 69 9.02 9.53 -9.32
C ALA A 69 9.26 11.06 -9.37
N SER A 70 9.67 11.54 -10.54
CA SER A 70 8.96 12.66 -11.15
C SER A 70 8.84 12.40 -12.65
N GLU A 71 7.98 11.44 -13.02
CA GLU A 71 7.54 11.34 -14.41
C GLU A 71 6.86 12.65 -14.81
N GLU A 72 7.37 13.30 -15.85
CA GLU A 72 6.81 14.56 -16.34
C GLU A 72 6.03 14.28 -17.62
N ALA A 73 4.80 14.78 -17.72
CA ALA A 73 4.08 14.76 -18.98
C ALA A 73 4.78 15.70 -19.96
N VAL A 74 5.14 15.16 -21.12
CA VAL A 74 5.90 15.84 -22.18
C VAL A 74 5.01 16.21 -23.37
N ALA A 75 3.90 15.49 -23.55
CA ALA A 75 2.89 15.83 -24.54
C ALA A 75 1.49 15.35 -24.17
N ILE A 76 0.50 15.99 -24.79
CA ILE A 76 -0.91 15.63 -24.72
C ILE A 76 -1.41 15.37 -26.13
N ALA A 77 -2.02 14.21 -26.38
CA ALA A 77 -2.66 13.86 -27.62
C ALA A 77 -4.18 13.75 -27.43
N LEU A 78 -4.94 14.49 -28.23
CA LEU A 78 -6.40 14.51 -28.22
C LEU A 78 -6.90 14.01 -29.58
N SER A 79 -7.59 12.87 -29.62
CA SER A 79 -8.13 12.29 -30.85
C SER A 79 -9.64 12.21 -30.83
N TYR A 80 -10.27 12.51 -31.96
CA TYR A 80 -11.72 12.51 -32.13
C TYR A 80 -12.09 12.02 -33.54
N SER A 81 -13.33 11.54 -33.70
CA SER A 81 -13.84 10.98 -34.95
C SER A 81 -14.96 11.80 -35.60
N GLU A 82 -15.50 12.80 -34.90
CA GLU A 82 -16.55 13.70 -35.40
C GLU A 82 -16.07 15.15 -35.24
N PRO A 83 -16.30 16.06 -36.21
CA PRO A 83 -16.98 15.85 -37.49
C PRO A 83 -16.10 15.15 -38.55
N ASP A 84 -14.77 15.20 -38.40
CA ASP A 84 -13.78 14.47 -39.20
C ASP A 84 -12.74 13.84 -38.26
N GLU A 85 -12.13 12.73 -38.67
CA GLU A 85 -11.08 12.08 -37.88
C GLU A 85 -9.84 12.99 -37.75
N GLY A 86 -9.54 13.38 -36.51
CA GLY A 86 -8.46 14.33 -36.22
C GLY A 86 -7.65 13.95 -34.99
N THR A 87 -6.41 14.44 -34.91
CA THR A 87 -5.60 14.37 -33.70
C THR A 87 -4.85 15.67 -33.47
N LEU A 88 -5.02 16.25 -32.29
CA LEU A 88 -4.23 17.37 -31.79
C LEU A 88 -3.12 16.84 -30.87
N VAL A 89 -1.86 17.20 -31.14
CA VAL A 89 -0.72 16.89 -30.27
C VAL A 89 -0.09 18.17 -29.76
N LEU A 90 -0.12 18.38 -28.44
CA LEU A 90 0.49 19.51 -27.74
C LEU A 90 1.84 19.11 -27.17
N ARG A 91 2.91 19.87 -27.46
CA ARG A 91 4.20 19.69 -26.78
C ARG A 91 4.31 20.61 -25.57
N LEU A 92 4.27 20.02 -24.37
CA LEU A 92 4.14 20.78 -23.13
C LEU A 92 5.34 21.68 -22.81
N ALA A 93 6.56 21.22 -23.09
CA ALA A 93 7.78 21.99 -22.83
C ALA A 93 7.92 23.30 -23.64
N SER A 94 7.05 23.55 -24.61
CA SER A 94 7.13 24.74 -25.47
C SER A 94 5.88 25.61 -25.43
N LEU A 95 4.96 25.29 -24.54
CA LEU A 95 3.72 26.01 -24.36
C LEU A 95 3.69 26.66 -22.98
N SER A 96 3.04 27.80 -22.91
CA SER A 96 2.74 28.47 -21.65
C SER A 96 1.88 27.57 -20.78
N LYS A 97 2.35 27.33 -19.54
CA LYS A 97 1.63 26.59 -18.50
C LYS A 97 0.19 27.12 -18.35
N THR A 98 0.03 28.44 -18.34
CA THR A 98 -1.29 29.09 -18.20
C THR A 98 -2.22 28.78 -19.36
N GLN A 99 -1.74 28.79 -20.60
CA GLN A 99 -2.57 28.49 -21.76
C GLN A 99 -3.00 27.03 -21.79
N VAL A 100 -2.07 26.11 -21.50
CA VAL A 100 -2.35 24.67 -21.41
C VAL A 100 -3.39 24.40 -20.33
N VAL A 101 -3.19 24.92 -19.12
CA VAL A 101 -4.13 24.74 -17.99
C VAL A 101 -5.52 25.31 -18.32
N THR A 102 -5.58 26.50 -18.93
CA THR A 102 -6.86 27.12 -19.31
C THR A 102 -7.62 26.27 -20.34
N GLY A 103 -6.92 25.80 -21.38
CA GLY A 103 -7.51 24.96 -22.41
C GLY A 103 -8.01 23.61 -21.86
N LEU A 104 -7.21 22.97 -21.01
CA LEU A 104 -7.58 21.72 -20.37
C LEU A 104 -8.77 21.89 -19.42
N ARG A 105 -8.80 22.95 -18.61
CA ARG A 105 -9.93 23.23 -17.71
C ARG A 105 -11.24 23.32 -18.47
N LEU A 106 -11.28 24.12 -19.54
CA LEU A 106 -12.47 24.27 -20.39
C LEU A 106 -12.88 22.95 -21.05
N MET A 107 -11.92 22.13 -21.45
CA MET A 107 -12.18 20.84 -22.10
C MET A 107 -12.71 19.79 -21.10
N LEU A 108 -12.15 19.75 -19.89
CA LEU A 108 -12.57 18.83 -18.83
C LEU A 108 -13.98 19.15 -18.29
N SER A 109 -14.36 20.44 -18.23
CA SER A 109 -15.69 20.87 -17.80
C SER A 109 -16.75 20.81 -18.90
N ASP A 110 -16.38 20.53 -20.15
CA ASP A 110 -17.32 20.56 -21.28
C ASP A 110 -18.28 19.35 -21.26
N SER A 111 -19.55 19.60 -20.99
CA SER A 111 -20.59 18.57 -20.95
C SER A 111 -20.96 18.01 -22.33
N SER A 112 -20.60 18.69 -23.43
CA SER A 112 -20.99 18.27 -24.77
C SER A 112 -20.14 17.13 -25.35
N VAL A 113 -19.00 16.83 -24.71
CA VAL A 113 -18.02 15.83 -25.15
C VAL A 113 -17.69 14.85 -24.02
N ALA A 114 -17.57 13.57 -24.37
CA ALA A 114 -17.02 12.54 -23.48
C ALA A 114 -15.49 12.50 -23.60
N LYS A 115 -14.79 12.55 -22.47
CA LYS A 115 -13.33 12.54 -22.40
C LYS A 115 -12.83 11.21 -21.89
N VAL A 116 -12.21 10.44 -22.75
CA VAL A 116 -11.79 9.07 -22.45
C VAL A 116 -10.29 9.04 -22.22
N MET A 117 -9.89 8.54 -21.06
CA MET A 117 -8.51 8.49 -20.63
C MET A 117 -8.17 7.12 -20.03
N TYR A 118 -6.89 6.89 -19.81
CA TYR A 118 -6.34 5.67 -19.22
C TYR A 118 -5.39 6.08 -18.09
N SER A 119 -5.51 5.44 -16.93
CA SER A 119 -4.72 5.78 -15.73
C SER A 119 -4.93 7.23 -15.28
N ALA A 120 -6.19 7.62 -15.10
CA ALA A 120 -6.56 9.00 -14.78
C ALA A 120 -5.92 9.51 -13.48
N HIS A 121 -5.62 8.61 -12.53
CA HIS A 121 -4.96 8.97 -11.27
C HIS A 121 -3.56 9.59 -11.49
N GLN A 122 -2.76 9.04 -12.41
CA GLN A 122 -1.43 9.59 -12.70
C GLN A 122 -1.54 10.99 -13.35
N VAL A 123 -2.48 11.12 -14.29
CA VAL A 123 -2.77 12.38 -15.00
C VAL A 123 -3.26 13.45 -14.03
N ALA A 124 -4.20 13.12 -13.15
CA ALA A 124 -4.78 14.02 -12.17
C ALA A 124 -3.72 14.60 -11.23
N PHE A 125 -2.87 13.74 -10.67
CA PHE A 125 -1.79 14.18 -9.78
C PHE A 125 -0.78 15.06 -10.50
N TRP A 126 -0.34 14.67 -11.70
CA TRP A 126 0.58 15.50 -12.48
C TRP A 126 -0.03 16.86 -12.82
N LEU A 127 -1.29 16.89 -13.26
CA LEU A 127 -1.98 18.14 -13.60
C LEU A 127 -2.17 19.05 -12.38
N HIS A 128 -2.45 18.49 -11.20
CA HIS A 128 -2.49 19.23 -9.95
C HIS A 128 -1.13 19.91 -9.68
N CYS A 129 -0.02 19.17 -9.75
CA CYS A 129 1.32 19.77 -9.64
C CYS A 129 1.64 20.76 -10.77
N TYR A 130 1.09 20.52 -11.96
CA TYR A 130 1.13 21.42 -13.12
C TYR A 130 0.15 22.60 -13.00
N GLY A 131 -0.45 22.86 -11.83
CA GLY A 131 -1.24 24.06 -11.54
C GLY A 131 -2.69 24.03 -12.03
N LEU A 132 -3.21 22.87 -12.46
CA LEU A 132 -4.64 22.65 -12.63
C LEU A 132 -5.23 22.16 -11.31
N GLU A 133 -5.35 23.08 -10.37
CA GLU A 133 -6.05 22.87 -9.10
C GLU A 133 -7.58 22.97 -9.33
N ASP A 134 -8.35 22.19 -8.55
CA ASP A 134 -9.82 22.14 -8.54
C ASP A 134 -10.46 21.99 -9.93
N ALA A 135 -10.00 20.98 -10.69
CA ALA A 135 -10.57 20.68 -12.00
C ALA A 135 -12.01 20.16 -11.87
N GLU A 136 -12.96 20.80 -12.55
CA GLU A 136 -14.31 20.28 -12.72
C GLU A 136 -14.34 19.24 -13.84
N LEU A 137 -14.60 17.98 -13.48
CA LEU A 137 -14.70 16.88 -14.43
C LEU A 137 -16.17 16.61 -14.78
N VAL A 138 -16.49 16.76 -16.06
CA VAL A 138 -17.81 16.39 -16.61
C VAL A 138 -17.61 15.36 -17.72
N ASN A 139 -18.36 14.26 -17.72
CA ASN A 139 -18.26 13.21 -18.76
C ASN A 139 -16.83 12.69 -19.03
N CYS A 140 -15.97 12.68 -18.01
CA CYS A 140 -14.63 12.10 -18.08
C CYS A 140 -14.70 10.62 -17.69
N VAL A 141 -14.01 9.74 -18.42
CA VAL A 141 -14.08 8.29 -18.25
C VAL A 141 -12.67 7.70 -18.24
N ASP A 142 -12.29 7.04 -17.15
CA ASP A 142 -11.10 6.19 -17.08
C ASP A 142 -11.45 4.76 -17.56
N LEU A 143 -10.76 4.30 -18.60
CA LEU A 143 -10.95 2.96 -19.17
C LEU A 143 -10.60 1.84 -18.18
N GLN A 144 -9.72 2.06 -17.21
CA GLN A 144 -9.39 1.05 -16.20
C GLN A 144 -10.57 0.83 -15.25
N LEU A 145 -11.22 1.91 -14.79
CA LEU A 145 -12.44 1.82 -13.98
C LEU A 145 -13.59 1.18 -14.74
N LEU A 146 -13.72 1.53 -16.02
CA LEU A 146 -14.73 0.96 -16.90
C LEU A 146 -14.55 -0.56 -17.02
N TYR A 147 -13.32 -1.02 -17.20
CA TYR A 147 -13.00 -2.44 -17.30
C TYR A 147 -13.24 -3.18 -15.99
N GLU A 148 -12.72 -2.66 -14.88
CA GLU A 148 -12.90 -3.27 -13.55
C GLU A 148 -14.40 -3.43 -13.21
N ASN A 149 -15.19 -2.39 -13.47
CA ASN A 149 -16.59 -2.40 -13.05
C ASN A 149 -17.50 -3.26 -13.95
N HIS A 150 -17.21 -3.35 -15.25
CA HIS A 150 -18.11 -3.97 -16.24
C HIS A 150 -17.59 -5.28 -16.86
N VAL A 151 -16.30 -5.61 -16.70
CA VAL A 151 -15.69 -6.79 -17.33
C VAL A 151 -15.17 -7.76 -16.28
N ASP A 152 -14.23 -7.32 -15.46
CA ASP A 152 -13.55 -8.17 -14.46
C ASP A 152 -13.21 -7.37 -13.22
N ARG A 153 -13.98 -7.59 -12.15
CA ARG A 153 -13.82 -6.90 -10.86
C ARG A 153 -12.52 -7.25 -10.15
N SER A 154 -11.86 -8.34 -10.54
CA SER A 154 -10.59 -8.77 -9.93
C SER A 154 -9.36 -8.14 -10.58
N GLU A 155 -9.53 -7.50 -11.76
CA GLU A 155 -8.45 -6.88 -12.51
C GLU A 155 -8.39 -5.36 -12.26
N LEU A 156 -7.65 -4.99 -11.21
CA LEU A 156 -7.49 -3.60 -10.76
C LEU A 156 -6.66 -2.72 -11.70
N ASN A 157 -5.76 -3.34 -12.48
CA ASN A 157 -4.76 -2.63 -13.29
C ASN A 157 -4.78 -3.12 -14.74
N ALA A 158 -5.98 -3.30 -15.31
CA ALA A 158 -6.16 -3.71 -16.69
C ALA A 158 -5.28 -2.86 -17.62
N ASN A 159 -4.43 -3.53 -18.39
CA ASN A 159 -3.60 -2.88 -19.39
C ASN A 159 -4.39 -2.65 -20.69
N MET A 160 -3.88 -1.78 -21.56
CA MET A 160 -4.58 -1.46 -22.81
C MET A 160 -4.77 -2.66 -23.74
N LEU A 161 -3.95 -3.71 -23.65
CA LEU A 161 -4.15 -4.93 -24.43
C LEU A 161 -5.35 -5.73 -23.92
N GLN A 162 -5.50 -5.89 -22.60
CA GLN A 162 -6.66 -6.55 -21.98
C GLN A 162 -7.97 -5.80 -22.33
N ILE A 163 -7.95 -4.47 -22.21
CA ILE A 163 -9.09 -3.60 -22.54
C ILE A 163 -9.44 -3.75 -24.03
N ALA A 164 -8.46 -3.61 -24.93
CA ALA A 164 -8.67 -3.73 -26.37
C ALA A 164 -9.16 -5.13 -26.77
N ALA A 165 -8.63 -6.20 -26.17
CA ALA A 165 -9.06 -7.58 -26.42
C ALA A 165 -10.51 -7.83 -26.04
N HIS A 166 -11.01 -7.20 -24.98
CA HIS A 166 -12.43 -7.24 -24.63
C HIS A 166 -13.29 -6.45 -25.64
N CYS A 167 -12.79 -5.31 -26.13
CA CYS A 167 -13.48 -4.50 -27.14
C CYS A 167 -13.57 -5.22 -28.50
N SER A 168 -12.44 -5.55 -29.13
CA SER A 168 -12.45 -6.32 -30.38
C SER A 168 -11.09 -6.94 -30.71
N ARG A 169 -11.09 -8.01 -31.52
CA ARG A 169 -9.85 -8.63 -32.03
C ARG A 169 -9.00 -7.68 -32.88
N ALA A 170 -9.65 -6.76 -33.61
CA ALA A 170 -8.95 -5.79 -34.44
C ALA A 170 -8.15 -4.80 -33.57
N LEU A 171 -8.78 -4.23 -32.55
CA LEU A 171 -8.11 -3.29 -31.63
C LEU A 171 -6.97 -3.96 -30.86
N ALA A 172 -7.14 -5.22 -30.44
CA ALA A 172 -6.07 -5.98 -29.79
C ALA A 172 -4.86 -6.19 -30.72
N ALA A 173 -5.11 -6.57 -31.97
CA ALA A 173 -4.05 -6.74 -32.98
C ALA A 173 -3.30 -5.42 -33.24
N ASP A 174 -3.99 -4.29 -33.25
CA ASP A 174 -3.39 -2.96 -33.42
C ASP A 174 -2.46 -2.59 -32.24
N VAL A 175 -2.84 -2.95 -31.00
CA VAL A 175 -2.01 -2.77 -29.80
C VAL A 175 -0.76 -3.65 -29.87
N GLU A 176 -0.91 -4.92 -30.21
CA GLU A 176 0.21 -5.87 -30.36
C GLU A 176 1.19 -5.41 -31.44
N GLN A 177 0.68 -5.04 -32.62
CA GLN A 177 1.49 -4.56 -33.74
C GLN A 177 2.24 -3.27 -33.38
N SER A 178 1.61 -2.36 -32.65
CA SER A 178 2.24 -1.12 -32.17
C SER A 178 3.33 -1.41 -31.13
N THR A 179 3.09 -2.36 -30.22
CA THR A 179 4.06 -2.79 -29.19
C THR A 179 5.28 -3.47 -29.81
N HIS A 180 5.11 -4.27 -30.86
CA HIS A 180 6.20 -4.96 -31.55
C HIS A 180 6.99 -4.07 -32.52
N SER A 181 6.34 -3.10 -33.17
CA SER A 181 6.98 -2.25 -34.20
C SER A 181 7.79 -1.07 -33.64
N PHE A 182 7.48 -0.62 -32.41
CA PHE A 182 8.20 0.43 -31.73
C PHE A 182 9.42 -0.16 -30.99
N ARG A 183 10.58 -0.23 -31.69
CA ARG A 183 11.85 -0.77 -31.19
C ARG A 183 12.07 -0.49 -29.68
N ALA A 184 12.09 -1.57 -28.90
CA ALA A 184 12.68 -1.71 -27.57
C ALA A 184 12.53 -0.51 -26.62
N ARG A 185 11.36 -0.39 -25.98
CA ARG A 185 11.08 0.19 -24.64
C ARG A 185 11.65 1.58 -24.23
N SER A 186 12.42 2.25 -25.08
CA SER A 186 13.27 3.38 -24.67
C SER A 186 12.97 4.67 -25.43
N PHE A 187 12.17 4.62 -26.49
CA PHE A 187 11.95 5.78 -27.37
C PHE A 187 10.97 6.85 -26.82
N PRO A 188 9.84 6.53 -26.16
CA PRO A 188 8.90 7.55 -25.65
C PRO A 188 9.31 8.10 -24.28
N THR A 189 10.09 7.34 -23.53
CA THR A 189 10.42 7.57 -22.12
C THR A 189 11.64 8.46 -21.89
N ILE A 190 12.46 8.72 -22.92
CA ILE A 190 13.66 9.57 -22.81
C ILE A 190 13.29 11.04 -23.06
N LEU A 191 13.51 11.89 -22.05
CA LEU A 191 13.20 13.32 -22.08
C LEU A 191 13.87 14.06 -23.26
N GLU A 192 15.13 13.77 -23.58
CA GLU A 192 15.88 14.42 -24.68
C GLU A 192 15.18 14.32 -26.04
N MET A 193 14.40 13.26 -26.27
CA MET A 193 13.71 13.07 -27.54
C MET A 193 12.61 14.11 -27.78
N TRP A 194 12.00 14.61 -26.71
CA TRP A 194 10.92 15.60 -26.73
C TRP A 194 11.42 17.01 -27.01
N MET A 195 12.73 17.23 -26.88
CA MET A 195 13.40 18.49 -27.21
C MET A 195 13.55 18.71 -28.73
N ARG A 196 13.39 17.66 -29.55
CA ARG A 196 13.54 17.75 -31.02
C ARG A 196 12.38 18.50 -31.69
N THR A 197 12.70 19.31 -32.70
CA THR A 197 11.70 20.02 -33.53
C THR A 197 11.94 19.77 -35.02
N PRO A 198 10.94 19.26 -35.78
CA PRO A 198 9.67 18.69 -35.31
C PRO A 198 9.88 17.33 -34.60
N LEU A 199 8.87 16.85 -33.86
CA LEU A 199 8.90 15.49 -33.30
C LEU A 199 8.97 14.45 -34.42
N PRO A 200 9.62 13.29 -34.20
CA PRO A 200 9.67 12.23 -35.20
C PRO A 200 8.27 11.77 -35.63
N LYS A 201 8.06 11.63 -36.94
CA LYS A 201 6.80 11.15 -37.55
C LYS A 201 6.24 9.88 -36.89
N LYS A 202 7.11 8.93 -36.54
CA LYS A 202 6.71 7.69 -35.86
C LYS A 202 6.14 7.94 -34.45
N LEU A 203 6.67 8.92 -33.72
CA LEU A 203 6.20 9.28 -32.39
C LEU A 203 4.82 9.94 -32.46
N LEU A 204 4.62 10.88 -33.40
CA LEU A 204 3.32 11.50 -33.64
C LEU A 204 2.23 10.48 -34.00
N LEU A 205 2.56 9.53 -34.88
CA LEU A 205 1.66 8.42 -35.22
C LEU A 205 1.36 7.54 -34.01
N SER A 206 2.35 7.25 -33.17
CA SER A 206 2.15 6.47 -31.94
C SER A 206 1.18 7.18 -30.99
N LEU A 207 1.39 8.48 -30.73
CA LEU A 207 0.51 9.27 -29.87
C LEU A 207 -0.93 9.29 -30.39
N SER A 208 -1.09 9.55 -31.69
CA SER A 208 -2.40 9.56 -32.35
C SER A 208 -3.11 8.20 -32.25
N ARG A 209 -2.38 7.10 -32.48
CA ARG A 209 -2.94 5.75 -32.35
C ARG A 209 -3.39 5.46 -30.93
N THR A 210 -2.58 5.82 -29.92
CA THR A 210 -2.94 5.60 -28.51
C THR A 210 -4.17 6.39 -28.09
N SER A 211 -4.25 7.69 -28.41
CA SER A 211 -5.45 8.48 -28.09
C SER A 211 -6.69 8.02 -28.88
N LYS A 212 -6.55 7.64 -30.15
CA LYS A 212 -7.67 7.05 -30.93
C LYS A 212 -8.16 5.75 -30.33
N LEU A 213 -7.25 4.88 -29.92
CA LEU A 213 -7.57 3.61 -29.28
C LEU A 213 -8.45 3.82 -28.04
N TYR A 214 -8.18 4.85 -27.23
CA TYR A 214 -9.02 5.14 -26.06
C TYR A 214 -10.47 5.42 -26.45
N ALA A 215 -10.68 6.33 -27.42
CA ALA A 215 -12.01 6.66 -27.92
C ALA A 215 -12.73 5.45 -28.56
N GLN A 216 -12.00 4.64 -29.32
CA GLN A 216 -12.53 3.43 -29.96
C GLN A 216 -12.94 2.37 -28.93
N CYS A 217 -12.11 2.11 -27.93
CA CYS A 217 -12.45 1.20 -26.84
C CYS A 217 -13.73 1.65 -26.11
N TYR A 218 -13.85 2.94 -25.79
CA TYR A 218 -15.06 3.46 -25.16
C TYR A 218 -16.32 3.34 -26.04
N ALA A 219 -16.19 3.57 -27.35
CA ALA A 219 -17.30 3.39 -28.28
C ALA A 219 -17.78 1.92 -28.32
N GLU A 220 -16.85 0.95 -28.32
CA GLU A 220 -17.16 -0.48 -28.23
C GLU A 220 -17.80 -0.85 -26.88
N PHE A 221 -17.38 -0.24 -25.77
CA PHE A 221 -18.05 -0.44 -24.49
C PHE A 221 -19.49 0.06 -24.51
N ARG A 222 -19.73 1.24 -25.08
CA ARG A 222 -21.08 1.82 -25.20
C ARG A 222 -21.98 1.04 -26.15
N SER A 223 -21.43 0.40 -27.17
CA SER A 223 -22.22 -0.44 -28.08
C SER A 223 -22.65 -1.76 -27.41
N LYS A 224 -21.86 -2.27 -26.46
CA LYS A 224 -22.10 -3.54 -25.76
C LYS A 224 -22.86 -3.42 -24.43
N SER A 225 -22.77 -2.28 -23.73
CA SER A 225 -23.36 -2.07 -22.40
C SER A 225 -24.32 -0.89 -22.36
N THR A 226 -25.47 -1.06 -21.70
CA THR A 226 -26.52 -0.04 -21.59
C THR A 226 -26.31 0.98 -20.47
N SER A 227 -25.44 0.71 -19.50
CA SER A 227 -25.11 1.68 -18.42
C SER A 227 -23.61 1.83 -18.26
N THR A 228 -23.09 2.98 -18.68
CA THR A 228 -21.72 3.46 -18.39
C THR A 228 -21.75 4.72 -17.50
N ALA A 229 -22.93 5.09 -17.00
CA ALA A 229 -23.18 6.37 -16.32
C ALA A 229 -22.37 6.50 -15.02
N ASP A 230 -22.21 5.40 -14.29
CA ASP A 230 -21.52 5.40 -12.99
C ASP A 230 -20.00 5.60 -13.14
N THR A 231 -19.43 5.34 -14.33
CA THR A 231 -17.97 5.45 -14.54
C THR A 231 -17.47 6.87 -14.57
N ALA A 232 -18.30 7.82 -15.00
CA ALA A 232 -17.91 9.22 -14.98
C ALA A 232 -17.73 9.72 -13.53
N ALA A 233 -18.66 9.35 -12.66
CA ALA A 233 -18.55 9.65 -11.24
C ALA A 233 -17.33 8.96 -10.61
N MET A 234 -17.06 7.69 -10.95
CA MET A 234 -15.87 6.97 -10.44
C MET A 234 -14.58 7.68 -10.88
N THR A 235 -14.55 8.19 -12.11
CA THR A 235 -13.40 8.92 -12.66
C THR A 235 -13.19 10.26 -11.93
N THR A 236 -14.26 10.97 -11.59
CA THR A 236 -14.18 12.18 -10.77
C THR A 236 -13.62 11.88 -9.38
N ALA A 237 -14.15 10.87 -8.68
CA ALA A 237 -13.63 10.44 -7.38
C ALA A 237 -12.13 10.07 -7.46
N ARG A 238 -11.72 9.37 -8.54
CA ARG A 238 -10.32 8.98 -8.77
C ARG A 238 -9.42 10.20 -8.90
N TRP A 239 -9.91 11.22 -9.60
CA TRP A 239 -9.20 12.48 -9.78
C TRP A 239 -8.94 13.19 -8.45
N GLU A 240 -9.93 13.22 -7.56
CA GLU A 240 -9.81 13.80 -6.22
C GLU A 240 -8.82 13.01 -5.36
N TYR A 241 -8.93 11.68 -5.35
CA TYR A 241 -8.07 10.81 -4.52
C TYR A 241 -6.63 10.75 -5.02
N ALA A 242 -6.40 10.96 -6.31
CA ALA A 242 -5.06 10.98 -6.88
C ALA A 242 -4.14 12.00 -6.20
N VAL A 243 -4.66 13.16 -5.80
CA VAL A 243 -3.85 14.17 -5.11
C VAL A 243 -3.42 13.67 -3.73
N ALA A 244 -4.36 13.14 -2.94
CA ALA A 244 -4.07 12.58 -1.63
C ALA A 244 -3.13 11.37 -1.69
N ASN A 245 -3.25 10.57 -2.76
CA ASN A 245 -2.44 9.37 -2.97
C ASN A 245 -1.18 9.61 -3.80
N CYS A 246 -0.78 10.86 -4.04
CA CYS A 246 0.40 11.22 -4.83
C CYS A 246 0.48 10.52 -6.20
N GLY A 247 -0.66 10.41 -6.88
CA GLY A 247 -0.79 9.80 -8.19
C GLY A 247 -0.65 8.28 -8.19
N ARG A 248 -0.81 7.61 -7.03
CA ARG A 248 -0.82 6.15 -6.95
C ARG A 248 -2.25 5.63 -6.86
N PRO A 249 -2.57 4.49 -7.50
CA PRO A 249 -3.85 3.84 -7.31
C PRO A 249 -3.97 3.35 -5.87
N ALA A 250 -5.18 3.43 -5.33
CA ALA A 250 -5.50 2.94 -4.00
C ALA A 250 -6.71 2.01 -4.06
N ILE A 251 -6.66 0.98 -3.24
CA ILE A 251 -7.68 -0.06 -3.14
C ILE A 251 -8.40 0.01 -1.80
N ARG A 252 -9.52 -0.68 -1.77
CA ARG A 252 -10.27 -1.09 -0.59
C ARG A 252 -10.70 -2.53 -0.75
N PHE A 253 -11.21 -3.11 0.33
CA PHE A 253 -11.68 -4.48 0.35
C PHE A 253 -13.20 -4.45 0.45
N ASP A 254 -13.87 -5.04 -0.53
CA ASP A 254 -15.32 -5.03 -0.66
C ASP A 254 -15.93 -6.13 0.22
N PRO A 255 -16.61 -5.82 1.35
CA PRO A 255 -17.16 -6.83 2.23
C PRO A 255 -18.25 -7.68 1.56
N GLU A 256 -18.94 -7.13 0.55
CA GLU A 256 -20.00 -7.82 -0.19
C GLU A 256 -19.42 -8.74 -1.28
N ASP A 257 -18.14 -8.59 -1.61
CA ASP A 257 -17.41 -9.40 -2.60
C ASP A 257 -16.22 -10.11 -1.93
N ASP A 258 -16.48 -10.81 -0.82
CA ASP A 258 -15.50 -11.65 -0.11
C ASP A 258 -14.22 -10.89 0.30
N SER A 259 -14.35 -9.62 0.70
CA SER A 259 -13.22 -8.75 1.02
C SER A 259 -12.16 -8.68 -0.10
N GLN A 260 -12.55 -8.90 -1.36
CA GLN A 260 -11.64 -8.78 -2.49
C GLN A 260 -11.24 -7.31 -2.69
N PRO A 261 -10.00 -7.06 -3.15
CA PRO A 261 -9.55 -5.72 -3.40
C PRO A 261 -10.28 -5.13 -4.62
N ARG A 262 -10.73 -3.88 -4.49
CA ARG A 262 -11.40 -3.06 -5.51
C ARG A 262 -10.77 -1.67 -5.53
N SER A 263 -10.77 -1.01 -6.69
CA SER A 263 -10.41 0.40 -6.75
C SER A 263 -11.29 1.19 -5.79
N LEU A 264 -10.69 2.10 -5.01
CA LEU A 264 -11.39 2.90 -3.99
C LEU A 264 -12.70 3.52 -4.53
N GLU A 265 -12.64 4.04 -5.75
CA GLU A 265 -13.75 4.74 -6.39
C GLU A 265 -14.94 3.86 -6.74
N CYS A 266 -14.69 2.56 -6.96
CA CYS A 266 -15.75 1.59 -7.26
C CYS A 266 -16.68 1.35 -6.07
N LEU A 267 -16.21 1.60 -4.83
CA LEU A 267 -16.98 1.35 -3.62
C LEU A 267 -17.66 2.61 -3.07
N VAL A 268 -17.08 3.80 -3.24
CA VAL A 268 -17.69 5.06 -2.74
C VAL A 268 -18.98 5.42 -3.48
N LEU A 269 -19.15 4.98 -4.73
CA LEU A 269 -20.35 5.29 -5.51
C LEU A 269 -21.48 4.28 -5.33
N SER A 270 -21.16 3.03 -4.98
CA SER A 270 -22.19 2.09 -4.53
C SER A 270 -22.86 2.61 -3.25
N GLU A 271 -22.15 3.33 -2.38
CA GLU A 271 -22.71 4.01 -1.20
C GLU A 271 -23.71 5.12 -1.57
N SER A 272 -23.34 5.99 -2.51
CA SER A 272 -24.20 7.11 -2.95
C SER A 272 -25.47 6.62 -3.66
N ALA A 273 -25.38 5.51 -4.40
CA ALA A 273 -26.54 4.83 -4.98
C ALA A 273 -27.34 4.02 -3.94
N ALA A 274 -26.69 3.41 -2.95
CA ALA A 274 -27.32 2.67 -1.85
C ALA A 274 -28.11 3.60 -0.90
N LEU A 275 -27.60 4.80 -0.63
CA LEU A 275 -28.28 5.87 0.11
C LEU A 275 -29.58 6.33 -0.55
N GLN A 276 -29.67 6.27 -1.89
CA GLN A 276 -30.91 6.55 -2.62
C GLN A 276 -31.95 5.41 -2.53
N CYS A 277 -31.49 4.18 -2.24
CA CYS A 277 -32.32 2.97 -2.11
C CYS A 277 -32.63 2.57 -0.66
N GLY A 278 -32.24 3.36 0.34
CA GLY A 278 -32.51 3.08 1.76
C GLY A 278 -31.73 1.90 2.35
N ALA A 279 -30.65 1.45 1.69
CA ALA A 279 -29.76 0.43 2.22
C ALA A 279 -28.69 1.11 3.09
N SER A 280 -28.63 0.71 4.36
CA SER A 280 -27.63 1.18 5.34
C SER A 280 -26.34 0.38 5.22
N SER A 281 -25.50 0.71 4.26
CA SER A 281 -24.08 0.34 4.30
C SER A 281 -23.22 1.53 3.90
N THR A 282 -23.00 2.44 4.84
CA THR A 282 -21.92 3.41 4.76
C THR A 282 -20.61 2.66 5.01
N VAL A 283 -19.86 2.30 3.96
CA VAL A 283 -18.52 1.70 4.08
C VAL A 283 -17.51 2.84 4.23
N GLU A 284 -17.63 3.56 5.36
CA GLU A 284 -16.72 4.66 5.67
C GLU A 284 -15.26 4.22 5.58
N VAL A 285 -14.38 5.16 5.25
CA VAL A 285 -12.95 4.91 5.27
C VAL A 285 -12.53 4.53 6.68
N PRO A 286 -12.05 3.29 6.95
CA PRO A 286 -11.62 2.95 8.29
C PRO A 286 -10.41 3.83 8.60
N GLU A 287 -10.60 4.87 9.42
CA GLU A 287 -9.50 5.75 9.79
C GLU A 287 -8.60 5.03 10.79
N LEU A 288 -7.29 5.32 10.71
CA LEU A 288 -6.35 4.86 11.71
C LEU A 288 -6.62 5.59 13.02
N GLU A 289 -7.16 4.87 14.00
CA GLU A 289 -7.58 5.45 15.28
C GLU A 289 -6.58 5.07 16.38
N LEU A 290 -5.92 6.07 16.96
CA LEU A 290 -5.02 5.87 18.11
C LEU A 290 -5.82 5.86 19.42
N GLN A 291 -5.95 4.69 20.04
CA GLN A 291 -6.63 4.51 21.32
C GLN A 291 -5.62 4.52 22.48
N CYS A 292 -5.85 5.40 23.46
CA CYS A 292 -5.00 5.54 24.63
C CYS A 292 -5.79 6.08 25.85
N GLU A 293 -6.10 5.20 26.80
CA GLU A 293 -6.90 5.51 28.00
C GLU A 293 -6.05 5.85 29.23
N LEU A 294 -5.38 7.02 29.16
CA LEU A 294 -4.44 7.48 30.18
C LEU A 294 -5.02 7.69 31.58
N GLU A 295 -6.31 8.01 31.70
CA GLU A 295 -6.88 8.38 33.01
C GLU A 295 -6.81 7.24 34.03
N SER A 296 -6.88 6.00 33.57
CA SER A 296 -6.71 4.82 34.43
C SER A 296 -5.32 4.79 35.07
N LEU A 297 -4.28 5.17 34.32
CA LEU A 297 -2.90 5.24 34.78
C LEU A 297 -2.67 6.47 35.68
N LEU A 298 -3.19 7.62 35.29
CA LEU A 298 -3.03 8.87 36.04
C LEU A 298 -3.73 8.83 37.41
N ARG A 299 -4.75 7.99 37.59
CA ARG A 299 -5.37 7.75 38.91
C ARG A 299 -4.48 7.00 39.88
N LEU A 300 -3.40 6.37 39.42
CA LEU A 300 -2.47 5.67 40.31
C LEU A 300 -1.50 6.61 41.01
N ILE A 301 -1.22 7.77 40.43
CA ILE A 301 -0.22 8.73 40.91
C ILE A 301 -0.89 9.93 41.60
N PRO A 302 -0.16 10.68 42.44
CA PRO A 302 -0.67 11.91 43.05
C PRO A 302 -1.27 12.87 42.02
N SER A 303 -2.36 13.54 42.41
CA SER A 303 -3.09 14.47 41.52
C SER A 303 -2.19 15.59 40.98
N GLU A 304 -1.27 16.11 41.79
CA GLU A 304 -0.29 17.13 41.38
C GLU A 304 0.55 16.67 40.17
N TYR A 305 1.00 15.41 40.17
CA TYR A 305 1.77 14.85 39.07
C TYR A 305 0.90 14.67 37.83
N GLY A 306 -0.33 14.17 38.02
CA GLY A 306 -1.32 14.06 36.96
C GLY A 306 -1.65 15.40 36.29
N ASP A 307 -1.83 16.45 37.09
CA ASP A 307 -2.13 17.80 36.60
C ASP A 307 -0.95 18.40 35.82
N SER A 308 0.28 18.18 36.31
CA SER A 308 1.50 18.57 35.60
C SER A 308 1.66 17.85 34.26
N ILE A 309 1.28 16.57 34.18
CA ILE A 309 1.24 15.82 32.92
C ILE A 309 0.18 16.41 31.96
N ARG A 310 -1.03 16.70 32.47
CA ARG A 310 -2.12 17.28 31.65
C ARG A 310 -1.79 18.67 31.12
N ALA A 311 -0.93 19.42 31.81
CA ALA A 311 -0.43 20.71 31.35
C ALA A 311 0.56 20.61 30.16
N ILE A 312 1.09 19.41 29.87
CA ILE A 312 1.97 19.20 28.71
C ILE A 312 1.14 19.21 27.42
N ARG A 313 1.56 20.04 26.46
CA ARG A 313 0.93 20.09 25.13
C ARG A 313 0.96 18.70 24.46
N ASN A 314 -0.19 18.26 23.97
CA ASN A 314 -0.38 16.96 23.30
C ASN A 314 0.10 15.75 24.15
N TYR A 315 -0.03 15.80 25.47
CA TYR A 315 0.45 14.72 26.36
C TYR A 315 -0.10 13.33 25.97
N ARG A 316 -1.34 13.24 25.48
CA ARG A 316 -1.97 11.99 25.03
C ARG A 316 -1.17 11.32 23.90
N GLU A 317 -0.60 12.11 23.01
CA GLU A 317 0.20 11.63 21.88
C GLU A 317 1.67 11.41 22.27
N CYS A 318 2.25 12.31 23.07
CA CYS A 318 3.69 12.35 23.27
C CYS A 318 4.20 11.61 24.53
N LEU A 319 3.36 11.37 25.54
CA LEU A 319 3.78 10.76 26.80
C LEU A 319 4.24 9.30 26.61
N ILE A 320 5.46 8.97 27.01
CA ILE A 320 6.04 7.63 26.84
C ILE A 320 6.09 6.88 28.17
N ASP A 321 6.82 7.45 29.13
CA ASP A 321 7.07 6.83 30.44
C ASP A 321 6.87 7.88 31.55
N ILE A 322 6.31 7.45 32.67
CA ILE A 322 6.28 8.19 33.94
C ILE A 322 7.26 7.50 34.90
N CYS A 323 8.25 8.24 35.39
CA CYS A 323 9.30 7.75 36.26
C CYS A 323 9.18 8.43 37.64
N ILE A 324 9.05 7.60 38.68
CA ILE A 324 8.84 8.03 40.07
C ILE A 324 9.78 7.20 40.93
N ASP A 325 10.85 7.83 41.44
CA ASP A 325 11.87 7.17 42.26
C ASP A 325 11.92 7.87 43.63
N ASP A 326 11.87 7.12 44.73
CA ASP A 326 12.04 7.68 46.08
C ASP A 326 13.32 8.53 46.18
N GLY A 327 13.20 9.70 46.80
CA GLY A 327 14.29 10.66 46.97
C GLY A 327 14.72 11.43 45.72
N ARG A 328 14.01 11.30 44.59
CA ARG A 328 14.32 12.04 43.35
C ARG A 328 13.10 12.81 42.81
N PRO A 329 13.31 13.88 42.03
CA PRO A 329 12.19 14.57 41.39
C PRO A 329 11.49 13.63 40.38
N PRO A 330 10.16 13.51 40.40
CA PRO A 330 9.43 12.68 39.45
C PRO A 330 9.44 13.35 38.07
N PHE A 331 9.53 12.56 37.00
CA PHE A 331 9.61 13.09 35.64
C PHE A 331 8.94 12.17 34.63
N VAL A 332 8.66 12.71 33.45
CA VAL A 332 8.15 11.95 32.30
C VAL A 332 9.06 12.05 31.11
N TYR A 333 9.05 11.04 30.25
CA TYR A 333 9.60 11.11 28.90
C TYR A 333 8.49 11.44 27.90
N ILE A 334 8.75 12.44 27.04
CA ILE A 334 7.82 12.87 25.96
C ILE A 334 8.46 12.75 24.56
N GLY A 335 9.40 11.82 24.42
CA GLY A 335 10.19 11.61 23.22
C GLY A 335 11.62 11.20 23.53
N LYS A 336 12.38 10.88 22.47
CA LYS A 336 13.80 10.51 22.60
C LYS A 336 14.60 11.66 23.20
N LYS A 337 15.23 11.43 24.36
CA LYS A 337 16.04 12.43 25.10
C LYS A 337 15.25 13.70 25.50
N LYS A 338 13.92 13.61 25.64
CA LYS A 338 13.09 14.72 26.13
C LYS A 338 12.41 14.33 27.43
N ARG A 339 12.81 14.96 28.53
CA ARG A 339 12.21 14.76 29.86
C ARG A 339 11.57 16.04 30.40
N VAL A 340 10.51 15.90 31.16
CA VAL A 340 9.82 17.00 31.86
C VAL A 340 9.65 16.59 33.32
N VAL A 341 10.11 17.43 34.25
CA VAL A 341 9.94 17.24 35.70
C VAL A 341 8.51 17.64 36.09
N LEU A 342 7.89 16.88 36.99
CA LEU A 342 6.48 17.04 37.35
C LEU A 342 6.25 17.93 38.59
N THR A 343 7.29 18.32 39.30
CA THR A 343 7.21 19.18 40.49
C THR A 343 7.77 20.58 40.20
N LYS A 344 7.17 21.58 40.85
CA LYS A 344 7.73 22.94 40.91
C LYS A 344 8.89 22.89 41.91
N ASP A 345 10.09 23.32 41.52
CA ASP A 345 11.35 23.28 42.31
C ASP A 345 12.06 21.92 42.42
N GLU A 346 11.74 20.94 41.57
CA GLU A 346 12.39 19.62 41.59
C GLU A 346 12.29 18.93 42.98
N ALA A 347 11.18 19.14 43.70
CA ALA A 347 10.94 18.48 44.97
C ALA A 347 11.01 16.94 44.82
N PRO A 348 11.75 16.23 45.70
CA PRO A 348 11.91 14.79 45.61
C PRO A 348 10.62 14.05 46.03
N VAL A 349 10.38 12.90 45.41
CA VAL A 349 9.33 11.95 45.80
C VAL A 349 9.62 11.44 47.21
N SER A 350 8.59 11.32 48.05
CA SER A 350 8.68 10.69 49.37
C SER A 350 8.26 9.22 49.34
N LYS A 351 8.70 8.46 50.35
CA LYS A 351 8.21 7.09 50.58
C LYS A 351 6.68 7.01 50.70
N ASP A 352 6.03 7.99 51.32
CA ASP A 352 4.56 8.04 51.41
C ASP A 352 3.89 8.06 50.03
N THR A 353 4.51 8.71 49.05
CA THR A 353 4.05 8.72 47.65
C THR A 353 4.20 7.34 46.99
N ILE A 354 5.30 6.62 47.25
CA ILE A 354 5.48 5.25 46.77
C ILE A 354 4.39 4.34 47.36
N ASP A 355 4.15 4.45 48.67
CA ASP A 355 3.12 3.68 49.37
C ASP A 355 1.70 4.03 48.89
N GLU A 356 1.44 5.29 48.55
CA GLU A 356 0.18 5.73 47.93
C GLU A 356 -0.05 5.06 46.57
N ILE A 357 0.95 5.08 45.70
CA ILE A 357 0.86 4.44 44.38
C ILE A 357 0.62 2.93 44.53
N LEU A 358 1.32 2.26 45.46
CA LEU A 358 1.09 0.85 45.77
C LEU A 358 -0.34 0.59 46.23
N ARG A 359 -0.89 1.42 47.12
CA ARG A 359 -2.29 1.30 47.57
C ARG A 359 -3.26 1.47 46.39
N ASN A 360 -3.04 2.48 45.53
CA ASN A 360 -3.88 2.73 44.36
C ASN A 360 -3.83 1.58 43.34
N LEU A 361 -2.69 0.91 43.22
CA LEU A 361 -2.52 -0.28 42.37
C LEU A 361 -3.27 -1.52 42.90
N GLY A 362 -3.68 -1.51 44.19
CA GLY A 362 -4.28 -2.66 44.86
C GLY A 362 -3.27 -3.51 45.66
N GLY A 363 -2.11 -2.94 46.00
CA GLY A 363 -1.05 -3.55 46.79
C GLY A 363 -0.05 -4.39 45.99
N GLU A 364 1.00 -4.85 46.65
CA GLU A 364 2.10 -5.59 46.01
C GLU A 364 1.69 -6.94 45.41
N MET A 365 0.58 -7.53 45.87
CA MET A 365 0.05 -8.79 45.33
C MET A 365 -0.37 -8.68 43.86
N ARG A 366 -0.54 -7.46 43.33
CA ARG A 366 -0.82 -7.19 41.91
C ARG A 366 0.45 -7.17 41.06
N ILE A 367 1.62 -7.21 41.67
CA ILE A 367 2.92 -7.24 40.99
C ILE A 367 3.31 -8.71 40.76
N GLY A 368 3.48 -9.08 39.50
CA GLY A 368 3.94 -10.39 39.08
C GLY A 368 5.41 -10.65 39.45
N GLY A 369 5.83 -11.91 39.35
CA GLY A 369 7.21 -12.32 39.67
C GLY A 369 8.30 -11.72 38.78
N ASP A 370 7.92 -11.04 37.69
CA ASP A 370 8.80 -10.30 36.79
C ASP A 370 8.87 -8.79 37.12
N ASN A 371 8.36 -8.38 38.29
CA ASN A 371 8.27 -7.00 38.75
C ASN A 371 7.40 -6.09 37.87
N ARG A 372 6.36 -6.67 37.24
CA ARG A 372 5.38 -5.93 36.44
C ARG A 372 3.98 -6.05 37.01
N ALA A 373 3.21 -5.01 36.82
CA ALA A 373 1.78 -4.98 37.06
C ALA A 373 1.07 -4.31 35.88
N GLY A 374 -0.20 -4.64 35.72
CA GLY A 374 -1.08 -4.03 34.74
C GLY A 374 -2.41 -3.62 35.34
N ILE A 375 -3.11 -2.77 34.59
CA ILE A 375 -4.50 -2.40 34.87
C ILE A 375 -5.38 -3.22 33.93
N ASP A 376 -6.44 -3.83 34.48
CA ASP A 376 -7.36 -4.62 33.67
C ASP A 376 -7.96 -3.78 32.54
N ARG A 377 -8.04 -4.38 31.35
CA ARG A 377 -8.50 -3.74 30.09
C ARG A 377 -7.60 -2.60 29.58
N GLN A 378 -6.38 -2.46 30.09
CA GLN A 378 -5.45 -1.40 29.69
C GLN A 378 -4.15 -1.98 29.09
N LEU A 379 -3.49 -1.21 28.24
CA LEU A 379 -2.19 -1.56 27.66
C LEU A 379 -0.99 -0.94 28.42
N HIS A 380 -1.25 -0.17 29.48
CA HIS A 380 -0.19 0.43 30.29
C HIS A 380 0.57 -0.65 31.05
N ARG A 381 1.90 -0.48 31.11
CA ARG A 381 2.79 -1.36 31.87
C ARG A 381 3.36 -0.61 33.05
N ILE A 382 3.22 -1.19 34.24
CA ILE A 382 3.75 -0.61 35.48
C ILE A 382 4.88 -1.51 35.94
N SER A 383 6.11 -1.06 35.82
CA SER A 383 7.29 -1.78 36.27
C SER A 383 7.78 -1.20 37.60
N VAL A 384 8.14 -2.06 38.54
CA VAL A 384 8.68 -1.65 39.85
C VAL A 384 10.17 -1.94 39.96
N MET A 385 10.86 -1.15 40.77
CA MET A 385 12.20 -1.47 41.25
C MET A 385 12.15 -1.78 42.74
N ARG A 386 12.85 -2.85 43.14
CA ARG A 386 12.91 -3.31 44.53
C ARG A 386 14.31 -3.18 45.10
N SER A 387 14.39 -2.87 46.39
CA SER A 387 15.63 -2.86 47.15
C SER A 387 16.12 -4.29 47.40
N THR A 388 17.30 -4.45 47.98
CA THR A 388 17.80 -5.77 48.40
C THR A 388 16.98 -6.40 49.53
N SER A 389 16.17 -5.61 50.24
CA SER A 389 15.19 -6.09 51.23
C SER A 389 13.81 -6.33 50.63
N ASP A 390 13.73 -6.41 49.30
CA ASP A 390 12.50 -6.65 48.52
C ASP A 390 11.46 -5.52 48.63
N GLU A 391 11.84 -4.33 49.08
CA GLU A 391 10.93 -3.18 49.20
C GLU A 391 10.85 -2.40 47.89
N VAL A 392 9.63 -2.12 47.40
CA VAL A 392 9.42 -1.28 46.21
C VAL A 392 9.81 0.16 46.53
N TYR A 393 10.71 0.75 45.74
CA TYR A 393 11.16 2.15 45.92
C TYR A 393 11.00 3.03 44.67
N ALA A 394 10.64 2.44 43.52
CA ALA A 394 10.46 3.20 42.29
C ALA A 394 9.49 2.53 41.31
N PHE A 395 8.90 3.36 40.44
CA PHE A 395 8.01 2.97 39.36
C PHE A 395 8.47 3.53 38.01
N THR A 396 8.37 2.69 36.98
CA THR A 396 8.32 3.13 35.58
C THR A 396 6.98 2.72 34.98
N MET A 397 6.13 3.69 34.69
CA MET A 397 4.82 3.47 34.07
C MET A 397 4.88 3.81 32.58
N ARG A 398 4.92 2.78 31.72
CA ARG A 398 4.94 2.93 30.27
C ARG A 398 3.53 3.06 29.70
N VAL A 399 3.32 4.08 28.89
CA VAL A 399 2.04 4.34 28.22
C VAL A 399 1.84 3.40 27.04
N GLY A 400 0.94 2.43 27.19
CA GLY A 400 0.44 1.60 26.10
C GLY A 400 -0.57 2.33 25.20
N ARG A 401 -0.57 1.95 23.93
CA ARG A 401 -1.46 2.48 22.89
C ARG A 401 -1.87 1.37 21.93
N ALA A 402 -3.12 1.41 21.48
CA ALA A 402 -3.59 0.60 20.37
C ALA A 402 -3.80 1.50 19.15
N LEU A 403 -3.43 0.99 17.97
CA LEU A 403 -3.75 1.63 16.70
C LEU A 403 -4.76 0.71 16.00
N ARG A 404 -6.02 1.13 15.98
CA ARG A 404 -7.10 0.38 15.35
C ARG A 404 -7.05 0.58 13.83
N ASN A 405 -7.51 -0.43 13.09
CA ASN A 405 -7.53 -0.48 11.63
C ASN A 405 -6.13 -0.54 10.96
N ALA A 406 -5.08 -0.80 11.74
CA ALA A 406 -3.73 -1.04 11.22
C ALA A 406 -3.65 -2.31 10.33
N ALA A 407 -4.49 -3.31 10.61
CA ALA A 407 -4.55 -4.55 9.83
C ALA A 407 -5.35 -4.40 8.52
N CYS A 408 -5.96 -3.23 8.25
CA CYS A 408 -6.72 -2.98 7.03
C CYS A 408 -5.88 -3.22 5.76
N VAL A 409 -4.57 -2.99 5.81
CA VAL A 409 -3.64 -3.28 4.70
C VAL A 409 -3.61 -4.76 4.30
N LEU A 410 -4.12 -5.67 5.14
CA LEU A 410 -4.12 -7.12 4.97
C LEU A 410 -5.53 -7.73 4.91
N THR A 411 -6.60 -6.94 4.74
CA THR A 411 -7.97 -7.45 4.89
C THR A 411 -8.31 -8.63 3.98
N ASP A 412 -7.95 -8.59 2.70
CA ASP A 412 -8.12 -9.73 1.77
C ASP A 412 -7.35 -10.98 2.24
N LEU A 413 -6.10 -10.82 2.67
CA LEU A 413 -5.29 -11.92 3.19
C LEU A 413 -5.90 -12.53 4.46
N LEU A 414 -6.54 -11.70 5.29
CA LEU A 414 -7.07 -12.13 6.58
C LEU A 414 -8.47 -12.72 6.47
N LEU A 415 -9.35 -12.11 5.67
CA LEU A 415 -10.80 -12.31 5.73
C LEU A 415 -11.41 -12.91 4.46
N SER A 416 -10.77 -12.82 3.30
CA SER A 416 -11.29 -13.45 2.07
C SER A 416 -11.24 -14.96 2.21
N GLU A 417 -12.31 -15.67 1.81
CA GLU A 417 -12.37 -17.13 1.75
C GLU A 417 -11.19 -17.74 0.97
N ARG A 418 -10.63 -17.02 -0.01
CA ARG A 418 -9.46 -17.47 -0.78
C ARG A 418 -8.19 -17.61 0.07
N HIS A 419 -8.08 -16.83 1.14
CA HIS A 419 -6.84 -16.67 1.92
C HIS A 419 -7.03 -16.82 3.44
N ALA A 420 -8.26 -16.90 3.94
CA ALA A 420 -8.58 -17.00 5.35
C ALA A 420 -7.99 -18.28 6.01
N ASP A 421 -7.72 -19.33 5.24
CA ASP A 421 -7.06 -20.56 5.71
C ASP A 421 -5.53 -20.43 5.85
N LYS A 422 -4.94 -19.36 5.29
CA LYS A 422 -3.48 -19.20 5.19
C LYS A 422 -2.86 -18.80 6.51
N SER A 423 -1.78 -19.49 6.86
CA SER A 423 -0.93 -19.12 7.98
C SER A 423 0.01 -17.98 7.57
N VAL A 424 0.07 -16.92 8.38
CA VAL A 424 0.75 -15.66 8.05
C VAL A 424 1.90 -15.37 9.03
N LEU A 425 3.10 -15.14 8.49
CA LEU A 425 4.26 -14.71 9.28
C LEU A 425 4.53 -13.22 9.06
N VAL A 426 4.41 -12.42 10.11
CA VAL A 426 4.74 -10.99 10.10
C VAL A 426 6.20 -10.78 10.49
N LEU A 427 7.02 -10.35 9.54
CA LEU A 427 8.44 -10.07 9.75
C LEU A 427 8.68 -8.58 9.97
N GLY A 428 9.70 -8.25 10.76
CA GLY A 428 10.16 -6.88 10.89
C GLY A 428 11.21 -6.66 11.98
N TYR A 429 12.00 -5.61 11.77
CA TYR A 429 12.99 -5.15 12.74
C TYR A 429 12.33 -4.50 13.98
N PRO A 430 13.09 -4.29 15.08
CA PRO A 430 12.55 -3.71 16.29
C PRO A 430 11.90 -2.36 16.01
N GLY A 431 10.70 -2.20 16.57
CA GLY A 431 9.92 -1.01 16.37
C GLY A 431 9.23 -0.91 15.02
N SER A 432 9.29 -1.85 14.07
CA SER A 432 8.58 -1.75 12.77
C SER A 432 7.04 -1.71 12.87
N GLY A 433 6.47 -2.13 13.99
CA GLY A 433 5.03 -2.18 14.22
C GLY A 433 4.42 -3.60 14.20
N LYS A 434 5.24 -4.65 14.35
CA LYS A 434 4.77 -6.06 14.38
C LYS A 434 3.61 -6.28 15.36
N THR A 435 3.82 -5.92 16.63
CA THR A 435 2.80 -6.05 17.68
C THR A 435 1.56 -5.21 17.37
N THR A 436 1.73 -4.02 16.78
CA THR A 436 0.61 -3.16 16.38
C THR A 436 -0.29 -3.85 15.35
N ILE A 437 0.31 -4.44 14.32
CA ILE A 437 -0.43 -5.17 13.29
C ILE A 437 -1.03 -6.45 13.87
N ILE A 438 -0.26 -7.30 14.56
CA ILE A 438 -0.78 -8.56 15.10
C ILE A 438 -1.94 -8.34 16.08
N ARG A 439 -1.87 -7.29 16.89
CA ARG A 439 -2.96 -6.94 17.82
C ARG A 439 -4.24 -6.61 17.08
N ASP A 440 -4.17 -5.81 16.01
CA ASP A 440 -5.35 -5.46 15.22
C ASP A 440 -5.81 -6.63 14.33
N VAL A 441 -4.90 -7.51 13.87
CA VAL A 441 -5.24 -8.78 13.22
C VAL A 441 -6.08 -9.67 14.14
N ALA A 442 -5.70 -9.79 15.42
CA ALA A 442 -6.47 -10.58 16.38
C ALA A 442 -7.91 -10.09 16.49
N ARG A 443 -8.11 -8.77 16.52
CA ARG A 443 -9.44 -8.17 16.48
C ARG A 443 -10.17 -8.52 15.20
N CYS A 444 -9.59 -8.19 14.03
CA CYS A 444 -10.21 -8.43 12.73
C CYS A 444 -10.66 -9.87 12.54
N VAL A 445 -9.80 -10.85 12.86
CA VAL A 445 -10.14 -12.27 12.72
C VAL A 445 -11.16 -12.69 13.78
N SER A 446 -11.05 -12.24 15.03
CA SER A 446 -12.02 -12.64 16.05
C SER A 446 -13.43 -12.05 15.83
N GLU A 447 -13.54 -10.94 15.11
CA GLU A 447 -14.82 -10.32 14.74
C GLU A 447 -15.59 -11.14 13.69
N THR A 448 -14.95 -12.08 12.98
CA THR A 448 -15.61 -13.02 12.04
C THR A 448 -16.30 -14.19 12.75
N MET A 449 -16.34 -14.20 14.09
CA MET A 449 -16.78 -15.30 14.95
C MET A 449 -15.81 -16.49 15.00
N GLU A 450 -14.64 -16.41 14.38
CA GLU A 450 -13.59 -17.42 14.53
C GLU A 450 -13.10 -17.54 15.97
N ASN A 451 -12.85 -18.78 16.41
CA ASN A 451 -12.25 -19.06 17.70
C ASN A 451 -10.75 -18.75 17.69
N VAL A 452 -10.43 -17.48 17.98
CA VAL A 452 -9.06 -16.97 18.06
C VAL A 452 -8.48 -17.08 19.47
N CYS A 453 -7.24 -17.56 19.58
CA CYS A 453 -6.48 -17.51 20.83
C CYS A 453 -5.09 -16.92 20.62
N ILE A 454 -4.69 -16.01 21.51
CA ILE A 454 -3.41 -15.33 21.52
C ILE A 454 -2.50 -15.97 22.56
N ILE A 455 -1.29 -16.35 22.15
CA ILE A 455 -0.17 -16.70 23.03
C ILE A 455 0.65 -15.43 23.25
N ASP A 456 0.37 -14.75 24.35
CA ASP A 456 0.92 -13.42 24.66
C ASP A 456 2.08 -13.55 25.65
N THR A 457 3.30 -13.52 25.13
CA THR A 457 4.49 -13.85 25.92
C THR A 457 5.04 -12.66 26.68
N SER A 458 4.94 -11.46 26.09
CA SER A 458 5.41 -10.22 26.69
C SER A 458 4.27 -9.33 27.23
N ASN A 459 3.03 -9.84 27.20
CA ASN A 459 1.79 -9.11 27.47
C ASN A 459 1.62 -7.86 26.60
N GLU A 460 2.25 -7.82 25.42
CA GLU A 460 2.18 -6.65 24.55
C GLU A 460 0.91 -6.63 23.72
N ILE A 461 0.29 -7.78 23.42
CA ILE A 461 -0.91 -7.81 22.60
C ILE A 461 -2.14 -7.43 23.45
N GLY A 462 -2.36 -8.13 24.56
CA GLY A 462 -3.52 -7.96 25.43
C GLY A 462 -3.34 -7.00 26.62
N GLY A 463 -2.10 -6.62 26.96
CA GLY A 463 -1.76 -5.77 28.11
C GLY A 463 -1.46 -6.57 29.39
N ASP A 464 -0.82 -5.95 30.39
CA ASP A 464 -0.39 -6.65 31.62
C ASP A 464 -1.52 -6.98 32.61
N GLY A 465 -2.74 -6.45 32.41
CA GLY A 465 -3.92 -6.80 33.23
C GLY A 465 -4.37 -8.24 33.01
N LEU A 466 -5.16 -8.81 33.93
CA LEU A 466 -5.74 -10.16 33.78
C LEU A 466 -6.79 -10.17 32.68
N VAL A 467 -7.62 -9.11 32.61
CA VAL A 467 -8.57 -8.90 31.53
C VAL A 467 -7.87 -8.15 30.39
N PRO A 468 -7.84 -8.69 29.16
CA PRO A 468 -7.17 -8.04 28.04
C PRO A 468 -7.87 -6.73 27.61
N HIS A 469 -7.12 -5.82 26.99
CA HIS A 469 -7.67 -4.61 26.37
C HIS A 469 -8.64 -4.96 25.23
N GLY A 470 -9.74 -4.22 25.07
CA GLY A 470 -10.75 -4.46 24.03
C GLY A 470 -10.28 -4.30 22.57
N CYS A 471 -9.01 -3.96 22.37
CA CYS A 471 -8.40 -3.78 21.05
C CYS A 471 -8.08 -5.10 20.34
N VAL A 472 -8.18 -6.23 21.04
CA VAL A 472 -8.02 -7.58 20.46
C VAL A 472 -9.36 -8.21 20.08
N GLY A 473 -10.47 -7.46 20.15
CA GLY A 473 -11.81 -7.96 19.83
C GLY A 473 -12.26 -9.09 20.76
N TRP A 474 -12.73 -10.19 20.18
CA TRP A 474 -13.20 -11.40 20.87
C TRP A 474 -12.10 -12.42 21.12
N ALA A 475 -10.86 -12.15 20.69
CA ALA A 475 -9.75 -13.08 20.83
C ALA A 475 -9.50 -13.41 22.32
N ARG A 476 -9.40 -14.72 22.60
CA ARG A 476 -8.98 -15.21 23.92
C ARG A 476 -7.47 -15.10 24.06
N ARG A 477 -6.98 -15.17 25.29
CA ARG A 477 -5.54 -15.03 25.58
C ARG A 477 -5.06 -16.06 26.59
N MET A 478 -3.91 -16.65 26.30
CA MET A 478 -3.07 -17.38 27.25
C MET A 478 -1.80 -16.57 27.51
N MET A 479 -1.59 -16.18 28.77
CA MET A 479 -0.36 -15.51 29.21
C MET A 479 0.74 -16.54 29.44
N VAL A 480 1.96 -16.25 29.01
CA VAL A 480 3.10 -17.15 29.15
C VAL A 480 3.97 -16.73 30.33
N ARG A 481 4.29 -17.66 31.24
CA ARG A 481 5.07 -17.37 32.46
C ARG A 481 6.54 -17.07 32.22
N SER A 482 7.12 -17.65 31.18
CA SER A 482 8.50 -17.41 30.77
C SER A 482 8.65 -17.71 29.28
N LEU A 483 9.70 -17.17 28.68
CA LEU A 483 10.00 -17.36 27.26
C LEU A 483 10.17 -18.85 26.89
N GLU A 484 10.74 -19.65 27.80
CA GLU A 484 10.96 -21.09 27.62
C GLU A 484 9.65 -21.88 27.62
N ALA A 485 8.61 -21.37 28.29
CA ALA A 485 7.31 -22.02 28.39
C ALA A 485 6.44 -21.81 27.13
N GLN A 486 6.74 -20.82 26.29
CA GLN A 486 5.91 -20.44 25.13
C GLN A 486 5.59 -21.63 24.23
N ALA A 487 6.60 -22.44 23.88
CA ALA A 487 6.41 -23.62 23.05
C ALA A 487 5.41 -24.62 23.64
N ALA A 488 5.45 -24.85 24.96
CA ALA A 488 4.51 -25.75 25.64
C ALA A 488 3.10 -25.16 25.67
N VAL A 489 2.97 -23.86 25.92
CA VAL A 489 1.67 -23.16 25.94
C VAL A 489 1.02 -23.16 24.55
N MET A 490 1.79 -23.02 23.47
CA MET A 490 1.28 -23.16 22.10
C MET A 490 0.63 -24.53 21.87
N ILE A 491 1.27 -25.60 22.33
CA ILE A 491 0.76 -26.98 22.21
C ILE A 491 -0.48 -27.19 23.08
N GLU A 492 -0.44 -26.72 24.33
CA GLU A 492 -1.56 -26.76 25.27
C GLU A 492 -2.80 -26.09 24.69
N CYS A 493 -2.62 -24.92 24.06
CA CYS A 493 -3.68 -24.14 23.45
C CYS A 493 -4.49 -24.99 22.46
N VAL A 494 -3.79 -25.63 21.53
CA VAL A 494 -4.41 -26.46 20.50
C VAL A 494 -5.03 -27.73 21.07
N GLN A 495 -4.48 -28.29 22.16
CA GLN A 495 -5.04 -29.49 22.79
C GLN A 495 -6.36 -29.23 23.50
N ASN A 496 -6.49 -28.06 24.13
CA ASN A 496 -7.53 -27.85 25.13
C ASN A 496 -8.64 -26.89 24.66
N HIS A 497 -8.36 -26.02 23.69
CA HIS A 497 -9.21 -24.85 23.44
C HIS A 497 -9.88 -24.80 22.06
N THR A 498 -9.78 -25.88 21.26
CA THR A 498 -10.43 -26.04 19.94
C THR A 498 -10.28 -24.81 19.05
N VAL A 499 -9.09 -24.23 19.02
CA VAL A 499 -8.79 -22.97 18.33
C VAL A 499 -8.83 -23.15 16.82
N GLU A 500 -9.44 -22.21 16.12
CA GLU A 500 -9.42 -22.15 14.65
C GLU A 500 -8.20 -21.36 14.18
N THR A 501 -7.91 -20.25 14.86
CA THR A 501 -6.74 -19.41 14.61
C THR A 501 -5.91 -19.22 15.89
N LEU A 502 -4.64 -19.61 15.85
CA LEU A 502 -3.65 -19.36 16.90
C LEU A 502 -2.79 -18.15 16.51
N ILE A 503 -2.73 -17.16 17.39
CA ILE A 503 -1.89 -15.97 17.22
C ILE A 503 -0.74 -16.02 18.22
N VAL A 504 0.49 -15.84 17.76
CA VAL A 504 1.69 -15.85 18.61
C VAL A 504 2.43 -14.53 18.47
N ASP A 505 2.70 -13.86 19.59
CA ASP A 505 3.32 -12.52 19.60
C ASP A 505 4.64 -12.49 18.81
N GLU A 506 5.64 -13.24 19.24
CA GLU A 506 6.92 -13.37 18.52
C GLU A 506 7.46 -14.79 18.65
N ILE A 507 7.85 -15.40 17.52
CA ILE A 507 8.62 -16.65 17.47
C ILE A 507 10.09 -16.29 17.29
N GLY A 508 10.89 -16.57 18.32
CA GLY A 508 12.30 -16.24 18.42
C GLY A 508 13.21 -17.42 18.73
N ARG A 509 12.68 -18.63 19.00
CA ARG A 509 13.50 -19.81 19.36
C ARG A 509 13.18 -21.06 18.56
N LYS A 510 14.18 -21.93 18.45
CA LYS A 510 14.05 -23.24 17.79
C LYS A 510 12.93 -24.11 18.37
N ALA A 511 12.72 -24.09 19.69
CA ALA A 511 11.64 -24.84 20.33
C ALA A 511 10.25 -24.37 19.87
N GLU A 512 10.08 -23.06 19.68
CA GLU A 512 8.83 -22.46 19.20
C GLU A 512 8.60 -22.78 17.72
N VAL A 513 9.65 -22.90 16.90
CA VAL A 513 9.54 -23.36 15.51
C VAL A 513 9.03 -24.80 15.43
N LEU A 514 9.52 -25.68 16.30
CA LEU A 514 9.03 -27.06 16.39
C LEU A 514 7.56 -27.11 16.88
N ALA A 515 7.23 -26.26 17.85
CA ALA A 515 5.85 -26.11 18.32
C ALA A 515 4.93 -25.61 17.20
N ALA A 516 5.34 -24.58 16.45
CA ALA A 516 4.61 -24.04 15.31
C ALA A 516 4.36 -25.12 14.23
N SER A 517 5.34 -25.97 13.95
CA SER A 517 5.18 -27.11 13.04
C SER A 517 4.13 -28.09 13.55
N THR A 518 4.15 -28.40 14.86
CA THR A 518 3.16 -29.29 15.49
C THR A 518 1.76 -28.67 15.50
N VAL A 519 1.64 -27.36 15.75
CA VAL A 519 0.38 -26.61 15.65
C VAL A 519 -0.17 -26.71 14.23
N ARG A 520 0.65 -26.44 13.22
CA ARG A 520 0.23 -26.49 11.81
C ARG A 520 -0.26 -27.88 11.40
N GLN A 521 0.40 -28.94 11.85
CA GLN A 521 -0.03 -30.33 11.61
C GLN A 521 -1.38 -30.68 12.24
N ARG A 522 -1.79 -29.97 13.30
CA ARG A 522 -3.07 -30.19 13.99
C ARG A 522 -4.23 -29.44 13.38
N GLY A 523 -3.99 -28.55 12.41
CA GLY A 523 -5.03 -27.91 11.61
C GLY A 523 -5.23 -26.41 11.82
N PRO A 524 -5.04 -25.80 13.01
CA PRO A 524 -5.30 -24.38 13.20
C PRO A 524 -4.47 -23.50 12.24
N ARG A 525 -5.09 -22.41 11.80
CA ARG A 525 -4.40 -21.29 11.14
C ARG A 525 -3.42 -20.69 12.14
N LEU A 526 -2.18 -20.47 11.72
CA LEU A 526 -1.16 -19.86 12.56
C LEU A 526 -0.80 -18.47 12.05
N ILE A 527 -0.93 -17.47 12.91
CA ILE A 527 -0.45 -16.10 12.65
C ILE A 527 0.60 -15.77 13.70
N ALA A 528 1.80 -15.36 13.29
CA ALA A 528 2.85 -15.03 14.24
C ALA A 528 3.74 -13.91 13.75
N SER A 529 4.50 -13.28 14.64
CA SER A 529 5.62 -12.42 14.22
C SER A 529 6.97 -13.09 14.42
N ALA A 530 7.98 -12.62 13.69
CA ALA A 530 9.38 -12.92 13.95
C ALA A 530 10.28 -11.73 13.61
N HIS A 531 11.49 -11.73 14.15
CA HIS A 531 12.46 -10.68 13.92
C HIS A 531 13.16 -10.80 12.55
N GLY A 532 13.37 -9.66 11.90
CA GLY A 532 14.19 -9.53 10.68
C GLY A 532 13.37 -9.40 9.40
N ASP A 533 14.01 -9.68 8.27
CA ASP A 533 13.37 -9.82 6.95
C ASP A 533 13.48 -11.28 6.47
N PHE A 534 12.81 -11.61 5.37
CA PHE A 534 12.72 -12.95 4.80
C PHE A 534 14.09 -13.54 4.46
N ARG A 535 15.01 -12.73 3.92
CA ARG A 535 16.36 -13.19 3.59
C ARG A 535 17.16 -13.49 4.86
N ALA A 536 17.09 -12.61 5.85
CA ALA A 536 17.72 -12.83 7.15
C ALA A 536 17.14 -14.06 7.87
N LEU A 537 15.83 -14.28 7.77
CA LEU A 537 15.15 -15.45 8.34
C LEU A 537 15.64 -16.76 7.73
N LEU A 538 15.80 -16.82 6.39
CA LEU A 538 16.28 -18.02 5.71
C LEU A 538 17.73 -18.39 6.07
N GLN A 539 18.52 -17.41 6.48
CA GLN A 539 19.89 -17.59 6.97
C GLN A 539 19.96 -17.95 8.46
N ASN A 540 18.89 -17.71 9.23
CA ASN A 540 18.86 -17.99 10.65
C ASN A 540 18.74 -19.50 10.91
N PRO A 541 19.73 -20.15 11.57
CA PRO A 541 19.72 -21.60 11.75
C PRO A 541 18.57 -22.10 12.64
N ASP A 542 18.09 -21.28 13.56
CA ASP A 542 17.04 -21.66 14.51
C ASP A 542 15.64 -21.35 13.95
N LEU A 543 15.51 -20.30 13.14
CA LEU A 543 14.20 -19.79 12.68
C LEU A 543 13.87 -20.11 11.22
N LYS A 544 14.85 -20.49 10.38
CA LYS A 544 14.59 -20.78 8.96
C LYS A 544 13.53 -21.86 8.72
N GLY A 545 13.27 -22.73 9.71
CA GLY A 545 12.21 -23.72 9.65
C GLY A 545 10.81 -23.13 9.48
N LEU A 546 10.57 -21.88 9.90
CA LEU A 546 9.28 -21.18 9.70
C LEU A 546 8.92 -21.05 8.21
N VAL A 547 9.92 -20.93 7.34
CA VAL A 547 9.77 -20.81 5.89
C VAL A 547 10.23 -22.07 5.14
N GLY A 548 10.33 -23.22 5.82
CA GLY A 548 10.67 -24.51 5.21
C GLY A 548 12.16 -24.85 5.22
N GLY A 549 13.00 -23.91 5.65
CA GLY A 549 14.43 -24.12 5.90
C GLY A 549 15.28 -24.41 4.67
N SER A 550 16.54 -24.78 4.92
CA SER A 550 17.52 -25.10 3.89
C SER A 550 18.42 -26.25 4.33
N GLN A 551 18.77 -27.13 3.40
CA GLN A 551 19.64 -28.29 3.61
C GLN A 551 20.56 -28.49 2.41
N GLN A 552 21.75 -29.06 2.64
CA GLN A 552 22.64 -29.46 1.57
C GLN A 552 22.33 -30.88 1.11
N VAL A 553 22.17 -31.05 -0.18
CA VAL A 553 21.92 -32.34 -0.84
C VAL A 553 22.93 -32.56 -1.96
N THR A 554 23.31 -33.82 -2.17
CA THR A 554 24.16 -34.20 -3.30
C THR A 554 23.27 -34.63 -4.46
N VAL A 555 23.31 -33.89 -5.57
CA VAL A 555 22.57 -34.18 -6.79
C VAL A 555 23.42 -34.95 -7.81
N GLY A 556 22.75 -35.61 -8.75
CA GLY A 556 23.41 -36.31 -9.87
C GLY A 556 24.01 -35.37 -10.92
N ASP A 557 24.83 -35.91 -11.82
CA ASP A 557 25.59 -35.13 -12.82
C ASP A 557 24.71 -34.25 -13.73
N SER A 558 23.53 -34.74 -14.13
CA SER A 558 22.60 -33.98 -14.98
C SER A 558 22.03 -32.74 -14.26
N ALA A 559 21.61 -32.90 -13.00
CA ALA A 559 21.08 -31.80 -12.19
C ALA A 559 22.20 -30.84 -11.72
N ALA A 560 23.41 -31.36 -11.49
CA ALA A 560 24.58 -30.53 -11.23
C ALA A 560 24.90 -29.64 -12.44
N ALA A 561 24.85 -30.17 -13.66
CA ALA A 561 25.13 -29.41 -14.88
C ALA A 561 24.11 -28.29 -15.17
N GLN A 562 22.87 -28.45 -14.69
CA GLN A 562 21.77 -27.48 -14.88
C GLN A 562 21.72 -26.40 -13.78
N SER A 563 22.41 -26.57 -12.66
CA SER A 563 22.41 -25.60 -11.56
C SER A 563 23.39 -24.44 -11.78
N ALA A 564 23.04 -23.29 -11.21
CA ALA A 564 23.84 -22.07 -11.24
C ALA A 564 25.30 -22.27 -10.78
N THR A 565 25.54 -23.18 -9.82
CA THR A 565 26.88 -23.42 -9.25
C THR A 565 27.69 -24.50 -9.98
N LYS A 566 27.06 -25.26 -10.91
CA LYS A 566 27.64 -26.45 -11.56
C LYS A 566 28.25 -27.47 -10.58
N SER A 567 27.73 -27.50 -9.35
CA SER A 567 28.21 -28.34 -8.25
C SER A 567 27.24 -29.50 -8.00
N LYS A 568 27.78 -30.66 -7.63
CA LYS A 568 26.98 -31.78 -7.11
C LYS A 568 26.39 -31.49 -5.75
N LEU A 569 27.06 -30.67 -4.93
CA LEU A 569 26.54 -30.24 -3.65
C LEU A 569 25.67 -28.99 -3.87
N GLN A 570 24.36 -29.13 -3.66
CA GLN A 570 23.39 -28.05 -3.83
C GLN A 570 22.64 -27.79 -2.53
N THR A 571 22.20 -26.55 -2.34
CA THR A 571 21.31 -26.21 -1.23
C THR A 571 19.88 -26.24 -1.74
N GLN A 572 19.03 -27.01 -1.08
CA GLN A 572 17.60 -27.11 -1.41
C GLN A 572 16.76 -26.86 -0.15
N ARG A 573 15.48 -26.57 -0.34
CA ARG A 573 14.55 -26.40 0.78
C ARG A 573 14.45 -27.70 1.60
N ALA A 574 14.38 -27.58 2.92
CA ALA A 574 14.39 -28.75 3.82
C ALA A 574 13.00 -29.39 4.01
N GLY A 575 11.93 -28.61 3.86
CA GLY A 575 10.54 -29.08 3.93
C GLY A 575 9.56 -28.00 3.52
N ASN A 576 8.26 -28.25 3.67
CA ASN A 576 7.26 -27.23 3.38
C ASN A 576 7.35 -26.07 4.40
N PRO A 577 7.13 -24.82 3.99
CA PRO A 577 6.95 -23.70 4.90
C PRO A 577 5.85 -23.97 5.94
N ILE A 578 6.05 -23.50 7.17
CA ILE A 578 5.00 -23.51 8.20
C ILE A 578 3.96 -22.43 7.85
N PHE A 579 4.43 -21.29 7.36
CA PHE A 579 3.62 -20.16 6.95
C PHE A 579 3.50 -20.09 5.43
N ASP A 580 2.27 -19.91 4.95
CA ASP A 580 1.94 -19.86 3.54
C ASP A 580 2.28 -18.49 2.95
N VAL A 581 2.11 -17.42 3.74
CA VAL A 581 2.32 -16.03 3.35
C VAL A 581 3.24 -15.34 4.36
N VAL A 582 4.17 -14.50 3.87
CA VAL A 582 5.01 -13.63 4.70
C VAL A 582 4.65 -12.17 4.45
N VAL A 583 4.46 -11.41 5.54
CA VAL A 583 4.25 -9.96 5.51
C VAL A 583 5.45 -9.29 6.16
N GLU A 584 6.32 -8.67 5.36
CA GLU A 584 7.49 -7.94 5.85
C GLU A 584 7.14 -6.46 6.09
N LEU A 585 7.25 -6.00 7.34
CA LEU A 585 7.01 -4.61 7.69
C LEU A 585 8.26 -3.76 7.47
N ASP A 586 8.07 -2.61 6.84
CA ASP A 586 9.13 -1.64 6.63
C ASP A 586 9.41 -0.87 7.92
N HIS A 587 10.68 -0.83 8.33
CA HIS A 587 11.11 -0.14 9.55
C HIS A 587 11.46 1.34 9.32
N VAL A 588 11.63 1.74 8.06
CA VAL A 588 11.93 3.12 7.65
C VAL A 588 10.65 3.85 7.28
N VAL A 589 9.83 3.25 6.43
CA VAL A 589 8.55 3.83 5.97
C VAL A 589 7.40 3.17 6.70
N ARG A 590 6.87 3.84 7.72
CA ARG A 590 5.72 3.36 8.50
C ARG A 590 4.50 3.15 7.60
N GLY A 591 3.68 2.17 7.93
CA GLY A 591 2.49 1.83 7.15
C GLY A 591 2.77 1.05 5.86
N ARG A 592 4.04 0.87 5.47
CA ARG A 592 4.44 0.08 4.30
C ARG A 592 4.81 -1.35 4.68
N CYS A 593 4.34 -2.31 3.88
CA CYS A 593 4.74 -3.71 3.98
C CYS A 593 4.96 -4.35 2.60
N ARG A 594 5.67 -5.48 2.58
CA ARG A 594 5.76 -6.38 1.42
C ARG A 594 5.10 -7.70 1.75
N ILE A 595 4.28 -8.20 0.83
CA ILE A 595 3.56 -9.45 0.95
C ILE A 595 4.18 -10.45 -0.03
N ILE A 596 4.74 -11.52 0.51
CA ILE A 596 5.22 -12.68 -0.25
C ILE A 596 4.11 -13.72 -0.19
N TRP A 597 3.30 -13.75 -1.25
CA TRP A 597 2.13 -14.64 -1.36
C TRP A 597 2.48 -16.11 -1.50
N ASP A 598 3.65 -16.41 -2.07
CA ASP A 598 4.13 -17.78 -2.28
C ASP A 598 5.51 -17.94 -1.66
N VAL A 599 5.52 -18.26 -0.37
CA VAL A 599 6.75 -18.47 0.41
C VAL A 599 7.57 -19.62 -0.15
N THR A 600 6.91 -20.66 -0.66
CA THR A 600 7.55 -21.84 -1.27
C THR A 600 8.43 -21.39 -2.43
N ASN A 601 7.85 -20.75 -3.45
CA ASN A 601 8.58 -20.27 -4.60
C ASN A 601 9.63 -19.21 -4.24
N ALA A 602 9.32 -18.31 -3.28
CA ALA A 602 10.29 -17.31 -2.84
C ALA A 602 11.54 -17.92 -2.19
N VAL A 603 11.39 -18.99 -1.40
CA VAL A 603 12.54 -19.72 -0.84
C VAL A 603 13.35 -20.39 -1.94
N ASP A 604 12.70 -21.08 -2.88
CA ASP A 604 13.39 -21.77 -3.96
C ASP A 604 14.19 -20.78 -4.83
N SER A 605 13.59 -19.65 -5.22
CA SER A 605 14.28 -18.55 -5.91
C SER A 605 15.53 -18.08 -5.16
N VAL A 606 15.46 -17.89 -3.85
CA VAL A 606 16.62 -17.44 -3.06
C VAL A 606 17.70 -18.52 -2.98
N LEU A 607 17.33 -19.80 -2.83
CA LEU A 607 18.28 -20.92 -2.77
C LEU A 607 18.96 -21.19 -4.11
N ASP A 608 18.26 -20.97 -5.22
CA ASP A 608 18.80 -21.06 -6.59
C ASP A 608 19.74 -19.89 -6.94
N GLY A 609 19.91 -18.93 -6.02
CA GLY A 609 20.79 -17.78 -6.18
C GLY A 609 20.16 -16.62 -6.94
N GLU A 610 18.84 -16.62 -7.12
CA GLU A 610 18.14 -15.52 -7.74
C GLU A 610 18.20 -14.27 -6.85
N LYS A 611 18.49 -13.13 -7.48
CA LYS A 611 18.55 -11.84 -6.77
C LYS A 611 17.17 -11.31 -6.39
N LYS A 612 16.10 -11.83 -7.00
CA LYS A 612 14.72 -11.35 -6.83
C LYS A 612 13.77 -12.52 -6.67
N TYR A 613 12.74 -12.31 -5.86
CA TYR A 613 11.55 -13.15 -5.75
C TYR A 613 10.34 -12.22 -5.84
N SER A 614 9.17 -12.78 -6.16
CA SER A 614 7.93 -12.01 -6.31
C SER A 614 7.39 -11.56 -4.95
N PHE A 615 7.01 -10.29 -4.85
CA PHE A 615 6.28 -9.76 -3.70
C PHE A 615 5.37 -8.61 -4.17
N GLU A 616 4.33 -8.32 -3.40
CA GLU A 616 3.48 -7.15 -3.57
C GLU A 616 3.80 -6.15 -2.45
N THR A 617 3.98 -4.88 -2.78
CA THR A 617 4.14 -3.82 -1.77
C THR A 617 2.82 -3.14 -1.53
N ARG A 618 2.48 -2.93 -0.26
CA ARG A 618 1.31 -2.16 0.16
C ARG A 618 1.70 -1.04 1.10
N GLN A 619 0.96 0.07 1.07
CA GLN A 619 1.10 1.15 2.04
C GLN A 619 -0.25 1.66 2.51
N TRP A 620 -0.38 1.79 3.83
CA TRP A 620 -1.55 2.37 4.50
C TRP A 620 -1.11 3.25 5.66
N ASP A 621 -1.42 4.53 5.57
CA ASP A 621 -1.18 5.50 6.63
C ASP A 621 -2.24 6.61 6.64
N ALA A 622 -2.18 7.51 7.63
CA ALA A 622 -3.17 8.56 7.83
C ALA A 622 -3.23 9.60 6.70
N SER A 623 -2.24 9.64 5.81
CA SER A 623 -2.22 10.55 4.66
C SER A 623 -2.83 9.94 3.40
N THR A 624 -2.94 8.61 3.33
CA THR A 624 -3.48 7.90 2.17
C THR A 624 -5.00 7.76 2.23
N ARG A 625 -5.68 7.85 1.09
CA ARG A 625 -7.09 7.46 0.95
C ARG A 625 -7.15 6.09 0.30
N GLY A 626 -7.41 5.05 1.09
CA GLY A 626 -7.29 3.64 0.69
C GLY A 626 -5.86 3.10 0.70
N VAL A 627 -5.72 1.78 0.58
CA VAL A 627 -4.44 1.08 0.60
C VAL A 627 -3.77 1.20 -0.75
N GLN A 628 -2.57 1.77 -0.81
CA GLN A 628 -1.79 1.84 -2.05
C GLN A 628 -1.12 0.50 -2.33
N VAL A 629 -1.14 0.04 -3.59
CA VAL A 629 -0.58 -1.27 -3.99
C VAL A 629 0.28 -1.17 -5.24
N TRP A 630 1.44 -1.82 -5.23
CA TRP A 630 2.32 -1.96 -6.39
C TRP A 630 3.16 -3.24 -6.32
N ARG A 631 3.56 -3.77 -7.48
CA ARG A 631 4.32 -5.03 -7.61
C ARG A 631 5.75 -4.79 -8.05
#